data_AF-A0A0B7NDM1-F1
#
_entry.id   AF-A0A0B7NDM1-F1
#
_cell.length_a   1.000
_cell.length_b   1.000
_cell.length_c   1.000
_cell.angle_alpha   90.00
_cell.angle_beta   90.00
_cell.angle_gamma   90.00
#
_symmetry.space_group_name_H-M   'P 1'
#
loop_
_entity.id
_entity.type
_entity.pdbx_description
1 polymer ?
#
loop_
_entity_poly.entity_id
_entity_poly.type
_entity_poly.pdbx_seq_one_letter_code
_entity_poly.pdbx_strand_id
1 'polypeptide(L)'
;MGTTESTQIAYTNGIRFDHTFEIINLNDETAKKFDVLLGVDILPKLFIYLSGVAHRWDDDSAKERNQFKNNINYDTDNAYDPENTDNGTPEERAFLMKQIEGSLEANKQILIDAVCSIPKSGVNIPISNPNDC
;
A
#
# COMPACT_ATOMS: atom_id res chain seq x y z
N MET A 1 13.82 -12.77 -26.42
CA MET A 1 13.42 -11.55 -25.69
C MET A 1 14.70 -10.85 -25.29
N GLY A 2 14.81 -9.55 -25.57
CA GLY A 2 16.02 -8.78 -25.34
C GLY A 2 15.90 -7.97 -24.05
N THR A 3 17.02 -7.70 -23.41
CA THR A 3 17.10 -6.73 -22.31
C THR A 3 17.98 -5.57 -22.74
N THR A 4 17.75 -4.40 -22.15
CA THR A 4 18.68 -3.27 -22.30
C THR A 4 19.97 -3.53 -21.52
N GLU A 5 20.99 -2.72 -21.75
CA GLU A 5 22.05 -2.57 -20.76
C GLU A 5 21.52 -1.87 -19.51
N SER A 6 22.21 -2.06 -18.38
CA SER A 6 21.87 -1.39 -17.13
C SER A 6 21.92 0.11 -17.31
N THR A 7 20.78 0.77 -17.14
CA THR A 7 20.61 2.20 -17.39
C THR A 7 20.26 2.91 -16.09
N GLN A 8 20.89 4.04 -15.83
CA GLN A 8 20.55 4.87 -14.68
C GLN A 8 19.25 5.61 -14.93
N ILE A 9 18.26 5.36 -14.09
CA ILE A 9 16.98 6.06 -14.08
C ILE A 9 17.08 7.21 -13.09
N ALA A 10 16.64 8.39 -13.52
CA ALA A 10 16.47 9.55 -12.66
C ALA A 10 15.00 9.97 -12.65
N TYR A 11 14.41 10.07 -11.46
CA TYR A 11 13.04 10.54 -11.28
C TYR A 11 13.02 11.96 -10.71
N THR A 12 11.94 12.70 -10.96
CA THR A 12 11.83 14.14 -10.69
C THR A 12 12.00 14.53 -9.22
N ASN A 13 11.82 13.59 -8.30
CA ASN A 13 12.05 13.75 -6.86
C ASN A 13 13.50 13.51 -6.41
N GLY A 14 14.45 13.44 -7.35
CA GLY A 14 15.87 13.24 -7.06
C GLY A 14 16.27 11.79 -6.82
N ILE A 15 15.34 10.83 -6.90
CA ILE A 15 15.65 9.40 -6.86
C ILE A 15 16.48 9.01 -8.08
N ARG A 16 17.54 8.24 -7.83
CA ARG A 16 18.38 7.65 -8.87
C ARG A 16 18.66 6.19 -8.56
N PHE A 17 18.50 5.31 -9.54
CA PHE A 17 18.83 3.90 -9.42
C PHE A 17 19.13 3.31 -10.79
N ASP A 18 19.90 2.22 -10.81
CA ASP A 18 20.18 1.50 -12.04
C ASP A 18 19.13 0.41 -12.28
N HIS A 19 18.74 0.24 -13.53
CA HIS A 19 17.76 -0.76 -13.92
C HIS A 19 17.96 -1.26 -15.35
N THR A 20 17.54 -2.50 -15.57
CA THR A 20 17.56 -3.18 -16.87
C THR A 20 16.14 -3.40 -17.32
N PHE A 21 15.76 -2.86 -18.47
CA PHE A 21 14.42 -3.02 -19.01
C PHE A 21 14.33 -4.24 -19.92
N GLU A 22 13.16 -4.88 -19.91
CA GLU A 22 12.79 -5.88 -20.90
C GLU A 22 12.27 -5.19 -22.17
N ILE A 23 12.78 -5.62 -23.32
CA ILE A 23 12.35 -5.12 -24.62
C ILE A 23 11.16 -5.96 -25.08
N ILE A 24 9.98 -5.33 -25.08
CA ILE A 24 8.72 -5.93 -25.50
C ILE A 24 8.13 -5.16 -26.68
N ASN A 25 7.52 -5.89 -27.62
CA ASN A 25 6.74 -5.28 -28.69
C ASN A 25 5.35 -4.98 -28.15
N LEU A 26 5.09 -3.71 -27.85
CA LEU A 26 3.75 -3.22 -27.53
C LEU A 26 2.91 -3.17 -28.81
N ASN A 27 1.59 -3.36 -28.67
CA ASN A 27 0.68 -3.18 -29.80
C ASN A 27 0.67 -1.71 -30.28
N ASP A 28 0.29 -1.47 -31.54
CA ASP A 28 0.40 -0.17 -32.18
C ASP A 28 -0.33 0.96 -31.46
N GLU A 29 -1.42 0.67 -30.74
CA GLU A 29 -2.16 1.68 -29.98
C GLU A 29 -1.48 2.07 -28.67
N THR A 30 -0.86 1.11 -27.98
CA THR A 30 -0.17 1.34 -26.71
C THR A 30 1.20 1.97 -26.95
N ALA A 31 1.92 1.49 -27.98
CA ALA A 31 3.21 2.03 -28.40
C ALA A 31 3.14 3.50 -28.85
N LYS A 32 1.98 3.96 -29.37
CA LYS A 32 1.76 5.37 -29.73
C LYS A 32 1.60 6.29 -28.52
N LYS A 33 1.26 5.75 -27.35
CA LYS A 33 0.95 6.54 -26.15
C LYS A 33 2.04 6.46 -25.08
N PHE A 34 2.76 5.35 -25.01
CA PHE A 34 3.75 5.10 -23.97
C PHE A 34 5.00 4.44 -24.55
N ASP A 35 6.14 5.07 -24.32
CA ASP A 35 7.45 4.53 -24.71
C ASP A 35 8.00 3.52 -23.69
N VAL A 36 7.62 3.67 -22.41
CA VAL A 36 8.11 2.86 -21.29
C VAL A 36 6.95 2.45 -20.39
N LEU A 37 6.92 1.18 -20.02
CA LEU A 37 5.98 0.63 -19.05
C LEU A 37 6.73 0.30 -17.75
N LEU A 38 6.34 0.94 -16.65
CA LEU A 38 6.95 0.73 -15.34
C LEU A 38 6.19 -0.38 -14.59
N GLY A 39 6.89 -1.48 -14.36
CA GLY A 39 6.38 -2.60 -13.59
C GLY A 39 6.41 -2.37 -12.08
N VAL A 40 5.78 -3.30 -11.35
CA VAL A 40 5.71 -3.30 -9.88
C VAL A 40 7.06 -3.48 -9.20
N ASP A 41 8.08 -3.90 -9.93
CA ASP A 41 9.46 -4.04 -9.50
C ASP A 41 10.20 -2.68 -9.43
N ILE A 42 9.78 -1.72 -10.26
CA ILE A 42 10.35 -0.37 -10.30
C ILE A 42 9.65 0.57 -9.31
N LEU A 43 8.33 0.42 -9.10
CA LEU A 43 7.56 1.33 -8.25
C LEU A 43 8.13 1.50 -6.83
N PRO A 44 8.56 0.44 -6.11
CA PRO A 44 9.17 0.58 -4.79
C PRO A 44 10.50 1.35 -4.81
N LYS A 45 11.28 1.24 -5.90
CA LYS A 45 12.54 1.98 -6.07
C LYS A 45 12.28 3.48 -6.26
N LEU A 46 11.10 3.83 -6.75
CA LEU A 46 10.60 5.20 -6.86
C LEU A 46 9.91 5.71 -5.58
N PHE A 47 9.90 4.92 -4.49
CA PHE A 47 9.10 5.14 -3.29
C PHE A 47 7.59 5.29 -3.57
N ILE A 48 7.11 4.66 -4.64
CA ILE A 48 5.69 4.59 -4.98
C ILE A 48 5.15 3.28 -4.40
N TYR A 49 4.27 3.41 -3.41
CA TYR A 49 3.61 2.27 -2.76
C TYR A 49 2.11 2.36 -2.98
N LEU A 50 1.52 1.28 -3.48
CA LEU A 50 0.07 1.10 -3.50
C LEU A 50 -0.34 0.46 -2.18
N SER A 51 -0.59 1.29 -1.16
CA SER A 51 -1.08 0.84 0.15
C SER A 51 -2.57 1.08 0.29
N GLY A 52 -3.31 0.12 0.85
CA GLY A 52 -4.74 0.29 1.14
C GLY A 52 -5.67 0.20 -0.06
N VAL A 53 -5.19 -0.27 -1.22
CA VAL A 53 -6.04 -0.57 -2.37
C VAL A 53 -6.81 -1.86 -2.06
N ALA A 54 -8.14 -1.76 -1.95
CA ALA A 54 -9.00 -2.92 -1.86
C ALA A 54 -8.92 -3.70 -3.18
N HIS A 55 -8.08 -4.74 -3.19
CA HIS A 55 -7.96 -5.62 -4.33
C HIS A 55 -9.07 -6.67 -4.25
N ARG A 56 -9.95 -6.68 -5.26
CA ARG A 56 -10.92 -7.76 -5.44
C ARG A 56 -10.25 -8.82 -6.31
N TRP A 57 -9.75 -9.88 -5.68
CA TRP A 57 -9.25 -11.05 -6.39
C TRP A 57 -10.42 -11.81 -7.02
N ASP A 58 -10.19 -12.48 -8.15
CA ASP A 58 -11.18 -13.37 -8.78
C ASP A 58 -11.64 -14.45 -7.79
N ASP A 59 -12.89 -14.90 -7.89
CA ASP A 59 -13.65 -15.74 -6.93
C ASP A 59 -13.04 -17.12 -6.55
N ASP A 60 -11.79 -17.41 -6.92
CA ASP A 60 -11.10 -18.65 -6.62
C ASP A 60 -10.43 -18.63 -5.23
N SER A 61 -11.27 -18.57 -4.19
CA SER A 61 -10.89 -18.62 -2.76
C SER A 61 -10.00 -19.82 -2.36
N ALA A 62 -9.90 -20.85 -3.22
CA ALA A 62 -9.06 -22.01 -2.98
C ALA A 62 -7.56 -21.72 -3.22
N LYS A 63 -7.22 -20.88 -4.21
CA LYS A 63 -5.83 -20.43 -4.43
C LYS A 63 -5.39 -19.43 -3.36
N GLU A 64 -6.31 -18.58 -2.92
CA GLU A 64 -6.14 -17.61 -1.84
C GLU A 64 -5.73 -18.27 -0.52
N ARG A 65 -6.39 -19.35 -0.10
CA ARG A 65 -6.00 -20.02 1.16
C ARG A 65 -4.60 -20.63 1.08
N ASN A 66 -4.19 -21.12 -0.09
CA ASN A 66 -2.89 -21.77 -0.25
C ASN A 66 -1.68 -20.82 -0.13
N GLN A 67 -1.83 -19.55 -0.50
CA GLN A 67 -0.75 -18.54 -0.32
C GLN A 67 -0.55 -18.15 1.16
N PHE A 68 -1.57 -18.31 2.00
CA PHE A 68 -1.50 -18.02 3.43
C PHE A 68 -1.07 -19.23 4.28
N LYS A 69 -1.14 -20.45 3.75
CA LYS A 69 -0.71 -21.68 4.46
C LYS A 69 0.73 -21.66 4.97
N ASN A 70 1.61 -20.91 4.30
CA ASN A 70 3.02 -20.76 4.69
C ASN A 70 3.32 -19.39 5.32
N ASN A 71 2.30 -18.52 5.49
CA ASN A 71 2.47 -17.22 6.10
C ASN A 71 2.22 -17.35 7.61
N ILE A 72 3.30 -17.29 8.40
CA ILE A 72 3.27 -17.40 9.87
C ILE A 72 2.38 -16.34 10.56
N ASN A 73 2.03 -15.26 9.85
CA ASN A 73 1.21 -14.17 10.38
C ASN A 73 -0.29 -14.35 10.09
N TYR A 74 -0.68 -15.40 9.38
CA TYR A 74 -2.09 -15.67 9.08
C TYR A 74 -2.52 -16.94 9.81
N ASP A 75 -3.50 -16.79 10.68
CA ASP A 75 -4.06 -17.90 11.43
C ASP A 75 -5.00 -18.73 10.55
N THR A 76 -4.42 -19.64 9.77
CA THR A 76 -5.17 -20.48 8.84
C THR A 76 -6.01 -21.55 9.53
N ASP A 77 -5.66 -21.89 10.77
CA ASP A 77 -6.33 -22.94 11.55
C ASP A 77 -7.38 -22.35 12.51
N ASN A 78 -7.56 -21.02 12.50
CA ASN A 78 -8.38 -20.30 13.46
C ASN A 78 -8.03 -20.67 14.92
N ALA A 79 -6.74 -20.90 15.18
CA ALA A 79 -6.18 -21.24 16.49
C ALA A 79 -6.18 -20.04 17.45
N TYR A 80 -6.26 -18.83 16.93
CA TYR A 80 -6.25 -17.56 17.64
C TYR A 80 -7.54 -16.79 17.33
N ASP A 81 -8.62 -17.20 17.99
CA ASP A 81 -9.88 -16.47 17.96
C ASP A 81 -9.79 -15.21 18.84
N PRO A 82 -9.79 -14.00 18.27
CA PRO A 82 -9.70 -12.75 19.04
C PRO A 82 -10.82 -12.60 20.08
N GLU A 83 -11.99 -13.19 19.86
CA GLU A 83 -13.12 -13.16 20.81
C GLU A 83 -12.89 -14.06 22.03
N ASN A 84 -12.01 -15.06 21.90
CA ASN A 84 -11.66 -16.02 22.96
C ASN A 84 -10.21 -15.86 23.45
N THR A 85 -9.53 -14.76 23.10
CA THR A 85 -8.20 -14.46 23.64
C THR A 85 -8.29 -13.97 25.09
N ASP A 86 -8.39 -14.90 26.04
CA ASP A 86 -8.26 -14.62 27.48
C ASP A 86 -6.79 -14.37 27.88
N ASN A 87 -6.16 -13.39 27.25
CA ASN A 87 -4.83 -12.93 27.64
C ASN A 87 -4.96 -12.02 28.87
N GLY A 88 -4.22 -12.35 29.94
CA GLY A 88 -4.30 -11.66 31.23
C GLY A 88 -5.48 -12.12 32.10
N THR A 89 -5.50 -11.71 33.36
CA THR A 89 -6.61 -12.04 34.29
C THR A 89 -7.85 -11.19 33.98
N PRO A 90 -9.06 -11.62 34.40
CA PRO A 90 -10.27 -10.81 34.24
C PRO A 90 -10.13 -9.38 34.80
N GLU A 91 -9.39 -9.21 35.90
CA GLU A 91 -9.12 -7.92 36.52
C GLU A 91 -8.22 -7.04 35.65
N GLU A 92 -7.16 -7.60 35.06
CA GLU A 92 -6.26 -6.89 34.16
C GLU A 92 -6.99 -6.42 32.89
N ARG A 93 -7.87 -7.26 32.35
CA ARG A 93 -8.70 -6.92 31.18
C ARG A 93 -9.70 -5.80 31.50
N ALA A 94 -10.38 -5.89 32.64
CA ALA A 94 -11.30 -4.85 33.09
C ALA A 94 -10.57 -3.52 33.33
N PHE A 95 -9.37 -3.57 33.91
CA PHE A 95 -8.54 -2.40 34.10
C PHE A 95 -8.10 -1.77 32.77
N LEU A 96 -7.60 -2.57 31.83
CA LEU A 96 -7.22 -2.11 30.49
C LEU A 96 -8.39 -1.44 29.77
N MET A 97 -9.55 -2.10 29.73
CA MET A 97 -10.75 -1.56 29.07
C MET A 97 -11.15 -0.22 29.67
N LYS A 98 -11.11 -0.09 31.00
CA LYS A 98 -11.37 1.18 31.68
C LYS A 98 -10.38 2.29 31.31
N GLN A 99 -9.10 1.95 31.06
CA GLN A 99 -8.10 2.94 30.64
C GLN A 99 -8.34 3.44 29.20
N ILE A 100 -8.83 2.58 28.31
CA ILE A 100 -9.00 2.92 26.88
C ILE A 100 -10.41 3.38 26.51
N GLU A 101 -11.41 3.18 27.39
CA GLU A 101 -12.82 3.50 27.15
C GLU A 101 -13.04 4.95 26.68
N GLY A 102 -12.35 5.92 27.29
CA GLY A 102 -12.43 7.33 26.89
C GLY A 102 -11.95 7.58 25.46
N SER A 103 -10.85 6.91 25.06
CA SER A 103 -10.32 7.01 23.69
C SER A 103 -11.23 6.31 22.68
N LEU A 104 -11.83 5.18 23.05
CA LEU A 104 -12.81 4.49 22.21
C LEU A 104 -14.03 5.36 21.96
N GLU A 105 -14.54 6.02 23.00
CA GLU A 105 -15.71 6.90 22.86
C GLU A 105 -15.40 8.16 22.05
N ALA A 106 -14.21 8.75 22.23
CA ALA A 106 -13.73 9.84 21.40
C ALA A 106 -13.61 9.41 19.93
N ASN A 107 -13.09 8.21 19.66
CA ASN A 107 -12.92 7.70 18.29
C ASN A 107 -14.26 7.42 17.60
N LYS A 108 -15.29 6.96 18.32
CA LYS A 108 -16.64 6.75 17.75
C LYS A 108 -17.30 8.05 17.29
N GLN A 109 -16.91 9.19 17.87
CA GLN A 109 -17.45 10.50 17.52
C GLN A 109 -16.74 11.14 16.31
N ILE A 110 -15.65 10.52 15.83
CA ILE A 110 -14.98 10.94 14.59
C ILE A 110 -15.92 10.66 13.42
N LEU A 111 -16.25 11.69 12.66
CA LEU A 111 -17.07 11.54 11.46
C LEU A 111 -16.38 10.59 10.47
N ILE A 112 -17.16 9.78 9.76
CA ILE A 112 -16.65 8.79 8.80
C ILE A 112 -15.86 9.47 7.67
N ASP A 113 -16.20 10.72 7.33
CA ASP A 113 -15.54 11.56 6.34
C ASP A 113 -14.51 12.53 6.96
N ALA A 114 -14.21 12.40 8.25
CA ALA A 114 -13.23 13.26 8.90
C ALA A 114 -11.85 13.06 8.28
N VAL A 115 -11.35 14.12 7.65
CA VAL A 115 -9.98 14.15 7.13
C VAL A 115 -9.02 14.35 8.31
N CYS A 116 -8.32 13.28 8.70
CA CYS A 116 -7.20 13.38 9.64
C CYS A 116 -6.02 14.09 8.95
N SER A 117 -6.02 15.42 9.00
CA SER A 117 -4.95 16.21 8.43
C SER A 117 -3.74 16.15 9.37
N ILE A 118 -2.83 15.22 9.12
CA ILE A 118 -1.53 15.23 9.81
C ILE A 118 -0.85 16.55 9.41
N PRO A 119 -0.39 17.39 10.35
CA PRO A 119 0.11 18.75 10.07
C PRO A 119 1.28 18.85 9.07
N LYS A 120 1.83 17.72 8.60
CA LYS A 120 2.94 17.62 7.65
C LYS A 120 2.64 16.80 6.39
N SER A 121 1.40 16.38 6.14
CA SER A 121 1.05 15.58 4.95
C SER A 121 0.60 16.40 3.74
N GLY A 122 0.54 17.74 3.86
CA GLY A 122 0.18 18.61 2.74
C GLY A 122 1.36 18.82 1.78
N VAL A 123 1.30 18.21 0.60
CA VAL A 123 2.20 18.55 -0.52
C VAL A 123 1.60 19.76 -1.26
N ASN A 124 2.22 20.93 -1.10
CA ASN A 124 1.90 22.10 -1.93
C ASN A 124 2.64 21.98 -3.26
N ILE A 125 1.90 21.73 -4.35
CA ILE A 125 2.45 21.79 -5.71
C ILE A 125 2.26 23.21 -6.22
N PRO A 126 3.33 24.01 -6.40
CA PRO A 126 3.21 25.29 -7.07
C PRO A 126 2.86 25.02 -8.54
N ILE A 127 1.67 25.41 -8.96
CA ILE A 127 1.30 25.43 -10.38
C ILE A 127 1.80 26.78 -10.91
N SER A 128 2.84 26.76 -11.73
CA SER A 128 3.28 27.95 -12.47
C SER A 128 2.11 28.44 -13.32
N ASN A 129 1.76 29.72 -13.19
CA ASN A 129 0.67 30.33 -13.94
C ASN A 129 0.99 30.17 -15.45
N PRO A 130 0.11 29.57 -16.26
CA PRO A 130 0.35 29.41 -17.69
C PRO A 130 0.46 30.73 -18.47
N ASN A 131 0.28 31.87 -17.81
CA ASN A 131 0.45 33.21 -18.36
C ASN A 131 1.85 33.83 -18.13
N ASP A 132 2.79 33.11 -17.50
CA ASP A 132 4.19 33.56 -17.34
C ASP A 132 5.11 33.15 -18.52
N CYS A 133 4.54 32.93 -19.71
CA CYS A 133 5.25 32.73 -20.98
C CYS A 133 4.98 33.88 -21.95
#